data_AF-A0A6G5A622-F1
#
_entry.id   AF-A0A6G5A622-F1
#
_cell.length_a   1.000
_cell.length_b   1.000
_cell.length_c   1.000
_cell.angle_alpha   90.00
_cell.angle_beta   90.00
_cell.angle_gamma   90.00
#
_symmetry.space_group_name_H-M   'P 1'
#
loop_
_entity.id
_entity.type
_entity.pdbx_description
1 polymer ?
#
loop_
_entity_poly.entity_id
_entity_poly.type
_entity_poly.pdbx_seq_one_letter_code
_entity_poly.pdbx_strand_id
1 'polypeptide(L)'
;MRLLQYLILAGFLICILADYEGEQNQDRPGFRKKRGQKPALRGRPNSRRNPVTNNEVSQRRQLQRCTFKLHPTNCAASFFVQRWAYNADNNTCEPINFPVCWEKSGMFLSCAFCMNMCLKKHKDGPEKKKWIHQHCKKSMTKHLEKHSLN
;
A
#
# COMPACT_ATOMS: atom_id res chain seq x y z
N MET A 1 20.47 -36.41 -8.33
CA MET A 1 20.00 -35.44 -7.31
C MET A 1 20.69 -34.07 -7.36
N ARG A 2 21.79 -33.86 -8.11
CA ARG A 2 22.44 -32.53 -8.21
C ARG A 2 21.71 -31.56 -9.16
N LEU A 3 21.02 -32.07 -10.18
CA LEU A 3 20.24 -31.26 -11.13
C LEU A 3 19.15 -30.41 -10.46
N LEU A 4 18.43 -30.98 -9.47
CA LEU A 4 17.43 -30.25 -8.69
C LEU A 4 18.04 -29.11 -7.88
N GLN A 5 19.25 -29.30 -7.32
CA GLN A 5 19.94 -28.25 -6.57
C GLN A 5 20.35 -27.08 -7.48
N TYR A 6 20.80 -27.36 -8.71
CA TYR A 6 21.12 -26.30 -9.68
C TYR A 6 19.88 -25.54 -10.13
N LEU A 7 18.73 -26.20 -10.30
CA LEU A 7 17.47 -25.54 -10.64
C LEU A 7 16.98 -24.63 -9.51
N ILE A 8 17.11 -25.06 -8.26
CA ILE A 8 16.74 -24.25 -7.09
C ILE A 8 17.68 -23.04 -6.97
N LEU A 9 18.99 -23.23 -7.10
CA LEU A 9 19.98 -22.14 -7.08
C LEU A 9 19.75 -21.14 -8.21
N ALA A 10 19.48 -21.62 -9.43
CA ALA A 10 19.16 -20.76 -10.57
C ALA A 10 17.87 -19.97 -10.33
N GLY A 11 16.83 -20.60 -9.77
CA GLY A 11 15.58 -19.92 -9.41
C GLY A 11 15.80 -18.82 -8.37
N PHE A 12 16.59 -19.08 -7.32
CA PHE A 12 16.93 -18.07 -6.32
C PHE A 12 17.75 -16.92 -6.92
N LEU A 13 18.72 -17.20 -7.78
CA LEU A 13 19.52 -16.16 -8.44
C LEU A 13 18.67 -15.30 -9.38
N ILE A 14 17.72 -15.89 -10.12
CA ILE A 14 16.78 -15.13 -10.97
C ILE A 14 15.88 -14.24 -10.11
N CYS A 15 15.37 -14.72 -8.98
CA CYS A 15 14.57 -13.91 -8.06
C CYS A 15 15.38 -12.73 -7.47
N ILE A 16 16.65 -12.95 -7.14
CA ILE A 16 17.54 -11.89 -6.62
C ILE A 16 17.88 -10.87 -7.71
N LEU A 17 18.15 -11.32 -8.95
CA LEU A 17 18.42 -10.43 -10.09
C LEU A 17 17.18 -9.63 -10.50
N ALA A 18 15.99 -10.22 -10.42
CA ALA A 18 14.72 -9.51 -10.65
C ALA A 18 14.44 -8.42 -9.58
N ASP A 19 14.97 -8.58 -8.36
CA ASP A 19 14.93 -7.55 -7.31
C ASP A 19 16.00 -6.46 -7.54
N TYR A 20 17.15 -6.83 -8.14
CA TYR A 20 18.26 -5.93 -8.46
C TYR A 20 18.01 -5.04 -9.69
N GLU A 21 17.21 -5.49 -10.67
CA GLU A 21 16.75 -4.70 -11.84
C GLU A 21 15.62 -3.69 -11.46
N GLY A 22 15.58 -3.26 -10.20
CA GLY A 22 14.66 -2.26 -9.65
C GLY A 22 15.09 -0.80 -9.84
N GLU A 23 16.11 -0.52 -10.68
CA GLU A 23 16.54 0.84 -11.03
C GLU A 23 16.78 1.00 -12.54
N GLN A 24 15.70 0.98 -13.33
CA GLN A 24 15.44 1.88 -14.46
C GLN A 24 14.25 1.36 -15.27
N ASN A 25 13.06 1.90 -15.01
CA ASN A 25 12.24 2.56 -16.03
C ASN A 25 10.91 3.00 -15.43
N GLN A 26 10.72 4.30 -15.51
CA GLN A 26 9.47 4.97 -15.25
C GLN A 26 8.55 4.72 -16.45
N ASP A 27 7.73 3.66 -16.40
CA ASP A 27 6.60 3.55 -17.32
C ASP A 27 5.33 3.11 -16.60
N ARG A 28 4.33 3.97 -16.70
CA ARG A 28 2.98 3.79 -16.17
C ARG A 28 2.34 2.54 -16.80
N PRO A 29 1.67 1.66 -16.03
CA PRO A 29 0.81 0.65 -16.65
C PRO A 29 -0.49 1.31 -17.13
N GLY A 30 -0.47 1.76 -18.38
CA GLY A 30 -1.68 2.07 -19.14
C GLY A 30 -2.43 0.79 -19.49
N PHE A 31 -3.56 0.56 -18.84
CA PHE A 31 -4.53 -0.47 -19.23
C PHE A 31 -5.08 -0.15 -20.64
N ARG A 32 -4.45 -0.69 -21.71
CA ARG A 32 -5.00 -0.70 -23.07
C ARG A 32 -6.07 -1.79 -23.16
N LYS A 33 -7.34 -1.42 -22.99
CA LYS A 33 -8.48 -2.26 -23.42
C LYS A 33 -8.61 -2.21 -24.95
N LYS A 34 -8.72 -3.40 -25.57
CA LYS A 34 -9.01 -3.61 -26.99
C LYS A 34 -10.25 -2.82 -27.42
N ARG A 35 -10.12 -2.04 -28.51
CA ARG A 35 -11.23 -1.41 -29.24
C ARG A 35 -12.00 -2.51 -29.99
N GLY A 36 -13.24 -2.77 -29.57
CA GLY A 36 -14.29 -3.25 -30.47
C GLY A 36 -15.02 -2.03 -31.04
N GLN A 37 -15.09 -1.93 -32.37
CA GLN A 37 -15.84 -0.89 -33.07
C GLN A 37 -17.34 -1.21 -33.05
N LYS A 38 -18.20 -0.21 -32.78
CA LYS A 38 -19.57 -0.12 -33.31
C LYS A 38 -19.94 1.36 -33.57
N PRO A 39 -20.77 1.68 -34.58
CA PRO A 39 -20.89 3.02 -35.16
C PRO A 39 -21.95 3.91 -34.47
N ALA A 40 -21.88 5.21 -34.80
CA ALA A 40 -22.54 6.36 -34.19
C ALA A 40 -24.07 6.46 -34.36
N LEU A 41 -24.76 7.20 -33.47
CA LEU A 41 -25.53 8.42 -33.83
C LEU A 41 -26.17 9.18 -32.63
N ARG A 42 -26.10 10.51 -32.72
CA ARG A 42 -27.00 11.61 -32.23
C ARG A 42 -27.21 11.91 -30.74
N GLY A 43 -27.01 13.20 -30.40
CA GLY A 43 -27.82 13.95 -29.42
C GLY A 43 -27.05 14.78 -28.37
N ARG A 44 -27.01 16.12 -28.53
CA ARG A 44 -26.57 17.15 -27.55
C ARG A 44 -27.46 17.16 -26.27
N PRO A 45 -27.11 17.80 -25.12
CA PRO A 45 -26.44 19.10 -25.03
C PRO A 45 -25.33 19.28 -23.98
N ASN A 46 -24.68 20.42 -24.18
CA ASN A 46 -23.59 21.07 -23.49
C ASN A 46 -23.83 21.21 -21.97
N SER A 47 -23.35 20.27 -21.16
CA SER A 47 -23.18 20.49 -19.71
C SER A 47 -21.78 21.05 -19.50
N ARG A 48 -21.69 22.37 -19.23
CA ARG A 48 -20.49 23.01 -18.68
C ARG A 48 -20.13 22.29 -17.38
N ARG A 49 -19.32 21.24 -17.46
CA ARG A 49 -18.62 20.71 -16.29
C ARG A 49 -17.48 21.67 -16.03
N ASN A 50 -17.63 22.46 -14.97
CA ASN A 50 -16.51 23.13 -14.34
C ASN A 50 -15.37 22.11 -14.16
N PRO A 51 -14.12 22.45 -14.50
CA PRO A 51 -13.00 21.56 -14.25
C PRO A 51 -12.79 21.49 -12.73
N VAL A 52 -13.48 20.55 -12.08
CA VAL A 52 -13.10 20.09 -10.74
C VAL A 52 -11.68 19.60 -10.89
N THR A 53 -10.77 20.34 -10.27
CA THR A 53 -9.33 20.16 -10.42
C THR A 53 -8.95 18.71 -10.10
N ASN A 54 -8.21 18.05 -11.00
CA ASN A 54 -7.80 16.64 -10.85
C ASN A 54 -7.04 16.37 -9.53
N ASN A 55 -6.50 17.42 -8.92
CA ASN A 55 -5.78 17.40 -7.64
C ASN A 55 -6.70 17.15 -6.43
N GLU A 56 -7.94 17.65 -6.43
CA GLU A 56 -8.87 17.39 -5.34
C GLU A 56 -9.37 15.94 -5.34
N VAL A 57 -9.58 15.37 -6.53
CA VAL A 57 -10.06 13.98 -6.66
C VAL A 57 -8.98 12.98 -6.24
N SER A 58 -7.71 13.22 -6.59
CA SER A 58 -6.59 12.37 -6.19
C SER A 58 -6.33 12.43 -4.67
N GLN A 59 -6.35 13.64 -4.09
CA GLN A 59 -6.21 13.82 -2.65
C GLN A 59 -7.35 13.18 -1.86
N ARG A 60 -8.60 13.28 -2.34
CA ARG A 60 -9.75 12.60 -1.72
C ARG A 60 -9.62 11.07 -1.75
N ARG A 61 -9.15 10.49 -2.86
CA ARG A 61 -8.89 9.04 -2.97
C ARG A 61 -7.75 8.57 -2.07
N GLN A 62 -6.69 9.37 -1.95
CA GLN A 62 -5.57 9.10 -1.05
C GLN A 62 -6.02 9.15 0.42
N LEU A 63 -6.84 10.14 0.78
CA LEU A 63 -7.42 10.24 2.13
C LEU A 63 -8.30 9.03 2.47
N GLN A 64 -9.10 8.54 1.53
CA GLN A 64 -9.92 7.34 1.74
C GLN A 64 -9.08 6.08 1.99
N ARG A 65 -7.91 5.94 1.36
CA ARG A 65 -7.00 4.80 1.59
C ARG A 65 -6.23 4.90 2.90
N CYS A 66 -6.05 6.09 3.43
CA CYS A 66 -5.34 6.33 4.68
C CYS A 66 -6.26 6.39 5.90
N THR A 67 -7.58 6.36 5.67
CA THR A 67 -8.55 6.32 6.75
C THR A 67 -8.70 4.87 7.19
N PHE A 68 -8.07 4.52 8.30
CA PHE A 68 -8.25 3.22 8.93
C PHE A 68 -9.67 3.12 9.49
N LYS A 69 -10.40 2.07 9.11
CA LYS A 69 -11.67 1.69 9.74
C LYS A 69 -11.65 0.20 10.02
N LEU A 70 -11.86 -0.13 11.28
CA LEU A 70 -12.03 -1.48 11.75
C LEU A 70 -13.50 -1.68 12.09
N HIS A 71 -14.15 -2.62 11.43
CA HIS A 71 -15.52 -3.00 11.77
C HIS A 71 -15.46 -4.28 12.61
N PRO A 72 -15.49 -4.18 13.96
CA PRO A 72 -15.54 -5.37 14.80
C PRO A 72 -16.83 -6.14 14.50
N THR A 73 -16.68 -7.41 14.16
CA THR A 73 -17.80 -8.36 14.03
C THR A 73 -17.72 -9.37 15.17
N ASN A 74 -18.79 -10.15 15.38
CA ASN A 74 -18.86 -11.25 16.36
C ASN A 74 -17.97 -12.44 15.95
N CYS A 75 -16.70 -12.17 15.72
CA CYS A 75 -15.75 -13.15 15.27
C CYS A 75 -14.89 -13.63 16.43
N ALA A 76 -14.93 -14.94 16.66
CA ALA A 76 -14.03 -15.65 17.54
C ALA A 76 -12.85 -16.21 16.74
N ALA A 77 -11.91 -15.36 16.34
CA ALA A 77 -10.68 -15.84 15.70
C ALA A 77 -9.63 -16.17 16.75
N SER A 78 -9.00 -17.33 16.60
CA SER A 78 -7.80 -17.72 17.35
C SER A 78 -6.52 -17.11 16.76
N PHE A 79 -6.57 -16.62 15.51
CA PHE A 79 -5.42 -16.08 14.80
C PHE A 79 -5.55 -14.57 14.60
N PHE A 80 -4.51 -13.86 15.01
CA PHE A 80 -4.36 -12.43 14.81
C PHE A 80 -3.33 -12.17 13.72
N VAL A 81 -3.62 -11.19 12.87
CA VAL A 81 -2.69 -10.73 11.84
C VAL A 81 -2.22 -9.33 12.17
N GLN A 82 -0.91 -9.14 11.99
CA GLN A 82 -0.28 -7.84 12.14
C GLN A 82 -0.36 -7.07 10.82
N ARG A 83 -0.82 -5.82 10.87
CA ARG A 83 -0.81 -4.87 9.75
C ARG A 83 -0.44 -3.48 10.23
N TRP A 84 -0.32 -2.54 9.30
CA TRP A 84 -0.02 -1.14 9.58
C TRP A 84 -1.24 -0.27 9.28
N ALA A 85 -1.62 0.61 10.20
CA ALA A 85 -2.67 1.59 10.01
C ALA A 85 -2.09 3.00 10.11
N TYR A 86 -2.61 3.91 9.28
CA TYR A 86 -2.24 5.32 9.39
C TYR A 86 -3.06 5.99 10.49
N ASN A 87 -2.37 6.65 11.41
CA ASN A 87 -2.94 7.49 12.44
C ASN A 87 -2.80 8.95 12.01
N ALA A 88 -3.96 9.62 11.84
CA ALA A 88 -4.02 11.00 11.38
C ALA A 88 -3.58 12.01 12.44
N ASP A 89 -3.69 11.66 13.73
CA ASP A 89 -3.41 12.57 14.85
C ASP A 89 -1.92 12.86 14.95
N ASN A 90 -1.10 11.81 14.88
CA ASN A 90 0.35 11.92 14.94
C ASN A 90 1.02 11.91 13.55
N ASN A 91 0.24 11.75 12.48
CA ASN A 91 0.73 11.58 11.10
C ASN A 91 1.74 10.43 10.97
N THR A 92 1.53 9.31 11.66
CA THR A 92 2.42 8.14 11.58
C THR A 92 1.65 6.87 11.29
N CYS A 93 2.36 5.84 10.85
CA CYS A 93 1.82 4.52 10.66
C CYS A 93 2.20 3.63 11.83
N GLU A 94 1.19 3.03 12.45
CA GLU A 94 1.35 2.20 13.64
C GLU A 94 0.99 0.75 13.34
N PRO A 95 1.71 -0.22 13.94
CA PRO A 95 1.35 -1.62 13.83
C PRO A 95 0.10 -1.91 14.66
N ILE A 96 -0.79 -2.72 14.11
CA ILE A 96 -2.02 -3.17 14.74
C ILE A 96 -2.19 -4.67 14.55
N ASN A 97 -2.71 -5.32 15.59
CA ASN A 97 -3.08 -6.73 15.57
C ASN A 97 -4.60 -6.82 15.58
N PHE A 98 -5.17 -7.60 14.65
CA PHE A 98 -6.61 -7.83 14.59
C PHE A 98 -6.92 -9.26 14.15
N PRO A 99 -8.09 -9.80 14.54
CA PRO A 99 -8.52 -11.12 14.10
C PRO A 99 -8.76 -11.14 12.59
N VAL A 100 -8.32 -12.21 11.91
CA VAL A 100 -8.29 -12.32 10.43
C VAL A 100 -9.63 -12.04 9.73
N CYS A 101 -10.73 -12.33 10.41
CA CYS A 101 -12.11 -12.25 9.94
C CYS A 101 -12.73 -10.85 9.95
N TRP A 102 -12.10 -9.85 10.56
CA TRP A 102 -12.66 -8.50 10.53
C TRP A 102 -12.55 -7.87 9.15
N GLU A 103 -13.64 -7.21 8.73
CA GLU A 103 -13.62 -6.43 7.49
C GLU A 103 -12.66 -5.26 7.65
N LYS A 104 -11.82 -5.08 6.63
CA LYS A 104 -10.65 -4.21 6.69
C LYS A 104 -10.66 -3.15 5.62
N SER A 105 -10.45 -1.90 6.03
CA SER A 105 -10.12 -0.81 5.13
C SER A 105 -9.06 0.09 5.74
N GLY A 106 -8.20 0.65 4.89
CA GLY A 106 -7.13 1.56 5.31
C GLY A 106 -5.98 0.91 6.10
N MET A 107 -5.73 -0.38 5.88
CA MET A 107 -4.58 -1.10 6.42
C MET A 107 -3.57 -1.47 5.34
N PHE A 108 -2.30 -1.48 5.71
CA PHE A 108 -1.18 -1.74 4.84
C PHE A 108 -0.37 -2.95 5.31
N LEU A 109 0.27 -3.63 4.37
CA LEU A 109 1.15 -4.76 4.65
C LEU A 109 2.50 -4.30 5.24
N SER A 110 2.94 -3.10 4.89
CA SER A 110 4.25 -2.55 5.27
C SER A 110 4.13 -1.12 5.78
N CYS A 111 4.90 -0.81 6.81
CA CYS A 111 5.03 0.54 7.34
C CYS A 111 5.51 1.53 6.29
N ALA A 112 6.54 1.18 5.51
CA ALA A 112 7.09 2.07 4.50
C ALA A 112 6.04 2.43 3.45
N PHE A 113 5.22 1.47 3.05
CA PHE A 113 4.14 1.68 2.10
C PHE A 113 3.03 2.56 2.67
N CYS A 114 2.65 2.32 3.93
CA CYS A 114 1.70 3.18 4.65
C CYS A 114 2.20 4.63 4.73
N MET A 115 3.44 4.82 5.17
CA MET A 115 4.06 6.13 5.34
C MET A 115 4.14 6.87 4.00
N ASN A 116 4.62 6.22 2.94
CA ASN A 116 4.71 6.83 1.62
C ASN A 116 3.34 7.18 1.03
N MET A 117 2.31 6.38 1.32
CA MET A 117 0.97 6.65 0.80
C MET A 117 0.24 7.74 1.58
N CYS A 118 0.48 7.86 2.89
CA CYS A 118 -0.37 8.67 3.77
C CYS A 118 0.29 9.94 4.30
N LEU A 119 1.62 10.00 4.38
CA LEU A 119 2.33 11.22 4.76
C LEU A 119 2.23 12.27 3.65
N LYS A 120 1.54 13.37 3.94
CA LYS A 120 1.42 14.51 3.02
C LYS A 120 2.53 15.56 3.19
N LYS A 121 3.24 15.57 4.32
CA LYS A 121 4.04 16.72 4.76
C LYS A 121 5.55 16.66 4.44
N HIS A 122 6.08 15.50 4.04
CA HIS A 122 7.51 15.37 3.76
C HIS A 122 7.82 15.41 2.27
N LYS A 123 8.70 16.35 1.88
CA LYS A 123 9.34 16.35 0.56
C LYS A 123 10.01 14.99 0.33
N ASP A 124 9.82 14.42 -0.85
CA ASP A 124 10.45 13.16 -1.21
C ASP A 124 11.97 13.35 -1.27
N GLY A 125 12.70 12.53 -0.51
CA GLY A 125 14.14 12.67 -0.35
C GLY A 125 14.76 11.55 0.51
N PRO A 126 16.10 11.45 0.53
CA PRO A 126 16.82 10.42 1.29
C PRO A 126 16.57 10.54 2.80
N GLU A 127 16.39 11.76 3.32
CA GLU A 127 16.07 12.01 4.73
C GLU A 127 14.72 11.42 5.13
N LYS A 128 13.69 11.63 4.30
CA LYS A 128 12.35 11.03 4.49
C LYS A 128 12.45 9.51 4.55
N LYS A 129 13.18 8.88 3.63
CA LYS A 129 13.37 7.43 3.62
C LYS A 129 14.06 6.92 4.89
N LYS A 130 15.13 7.60 5.34
CA LYS A 130 15.84 7.27 6.59
C LYS A 130 14.92 7.39 7.80
N TRP A 131 14.18 8.48 7.90
CA TRP A 131 13.23 8.70 9.00
C TRP A 131 12.12 7.65 9.02
N ILE A 132 11.51 7.35 7.86
CA ILE A 132 10.49 6.29 7.74
C ILE A 132 11.08 4.97 8.23
N HIS A 133 12.27 4.59 7.75
CA HIS A 133 12.90 3.33 8.15
C HIS A 133 13.13 3.25 9.66
N GLN A 134 13.69 4.30 10.26
CA GLN A 134 13.94 4.35 11.71
C GLN A 134 12.64 4.28 12.52
N HIS A 135 11.61 5.03 12.12
CA HIS A 135 10.31 5.00 12.77
C HIS A 135 9.68 3.61 12.67
N CYS A 136 9.64 3.02 11.48
CA CYS A 136 9.06 1.70 11.25
C CYS A 136 9.75 0.62 12.10
N LYS A 137 11.08 0.66 12.19
CA LYS A 137 11.85 -0.26 13.04
C LYS A 137 11.47 -0.10 14.52
N LYS A 138 11.50 1.15 15.02
CA LYS A 138 11.19 1.45 16.43
C LYS A 138 9.76 1.07 16.82
N SER A 139 8.78 1.43 15.99
CA SER A 139 7.37 1.13 16.24
C SER A 139 7.08 -0.37 16.26
N MET A 140 7.72 -1.13 15.36
CA MET A 140 7.62 -2.59 15.33
C MET A 140 8.23 -3.24 16.58
N THR A 141 9.45 -2.84 16.98
CA THR A 141 10.10 -3.35 18.20
C THR A 141 9.24 -3.11 19.44
N LYS A 142 8.74 -1.88 19.61
CA LYS A 142 7.86 -1.52 20.73
C LYS A 142 6.57 -2.34 20.75
N HIS A 143 6.00 -2.63 19.58
CA HIS A 143 4.81 -3.46 19.47
C HIS A 143 5.08 -4.91 19.86
N LEU A 144 6.20 -5.48 19.41
CA LEU A 144 6.60 -6.83 19.78
C LEU A 144 6.85 -6.95 21.28
N GLU A 145 7.60 -6.02 21.89
CA GLU A 145 7.84 -5.99 23.34
C GLU A 145 6.53 -6.01 24.16
N LYS A 146 5.53 -5.23 23.73
CA LYS A 146 4.22 -5.17 24.38
C LYS A 146 3.48 -6.52 24.34
N HIS A 147 3.73 -7.34 23.32
CA HIS A 147 3.06 -8.62 23.12
C HIS A 147 3.92 -9.84 23.51
N SER A 148 5.23 -9.66 23.75
CA SER A 148 6.16 -10.72 24.18
C SER A 148 6.31 -10.84 25.69
N LEU A 149 5.75 -9.94 26.50
CA LEU A 149 5.82 -9.96 27.96
C LEU A 149 4.73 -10.80 28.65
N ASN A 150 4.14 -11.78 27.95
CA ASN A 150 3.19 -12.73 28.52
C ASN A 150 3.73 -14.15 28.46
#